data_AF-A0AAD9XCH9-F1
#
_entry.id   AF-A0AAD9XCH9-F1
#
_cell.length_a   1.000
_cell.length_b   1.000
_cell.length_c   1.000
_cell.angle_alpha   90.00
_cell.angle_beta   90.00
_cell.angle_gamma   90.00
#
_symmetry.space_group_name_H-M   'P 1'
#
loop_
_entity.id
_entity.type
_entity.pdbx_description
1 polymer ?
#
loop_
_entity_poly.entity_id
_entity_poly.type
_entity_poly.pdbx_seq_one_letter_code
_entity_poly.pdbx_strand_id
1 'polypeptide(L)'
;MPWVLGEDFNAVLDKLERIREGLCKISIRYFNVFIREARVVDIPMSSLSFTWTKFREKVAWARLDRFLLSLEVLSWFPNLMQKGFKRSVSDHNAIGIDIPNVDWGPSLFHFLNWCMEEKDLMVEARKGWK
;
A
#
# COMPACT_ATOMS: atom_id res chain seq x y z
N MET A 1 -12.91 5.04 17.20
CA MET A 1 -12.54 3.61 17.03
C MET A 1 -11.34 3.60 16.10
N PRO A 2 -10.23 2.93 16.41
CA PRO A 2 -9.06 2.91 15.54
C PRO A 2 -9.37 2.09 14.28
N TRP A 3 -9.13 2.67 13.11
CA TRP A 3 -9.26 1.96 11.83
C TRP A 3 -8.22 2.44 10.82
N VAL A 4 -7.96 1.57 9.86
CA VAL A 4 -7.04 1.73 8.74
C VAL A 4 -7.77 1.33 7.47
N LEU A 5 -7.62 2.12 6.42
CA LEU A 5 -8.10 1.80 5.07
C LEU A 5 -6.91 1.64 4.14
N GLY A 6 -6.74 0.44 3.57
CA GLY A 6 -5.69 0.14 2.58
C GLY A 6 -6.32 -0.25 1.25
N GLU A 7 -6.04 0.50 0.18
CA GLU A 7 -6.73 0.33 -1.11
C GLU A 7 -5.94 0.93 -2.29
N ASP A 8 -6.28 0.54 -3.53
CA ASP A 8 -5.89 1.23 -4.77
C ASP A 8 -6.92 2.30 -5.15
N PHE A 9 -6.71 3.50 -4.60
CA PHE A 9 -7.64 4.62 -4.80
C PHE A 9 -7.72 5.13 -6.24
N ASN A 10 -6.82 4.68 -7.13
CA ASN A 10 -6.72 5.21 -8.49
C ASN A 10 -6.62 6.75 -8.58
N ALA A 11 -6.12 7.38 -7.51
CA ALA A 11 -6.06 8.82 -7.33
C ALA A 11 -4.73 9.23 -6.68
N VAL A 12 -4.28 10.45 -6.99
CA VAL A 12 -3.07 11.07 -6.42
C VAL A 12 -3.43 12.29 -5.58
N LEU A 13 -2.64 12.58 -4.55
CA LEU A 13 -2.83 13.75 -3.68
C LEU A 13 -2.10 14.99 -4.18
N ASP A 14 -0.97 14.78 -4.85
CA ASP A 14 -0.17 15.86 -5.42
C ASP A 14 0.24 15.56 -6.87
N LYS A 15 0.60 16.61 -7.62
CA LYS A 15 1.09 16.49 -8.99
C LYS A 15 2.41 15.72 -9.07
N LEU A 16 3.25 15.83 -8.05
CA LEU A 16 4.54 15.15 -7.96
C LEU A 16 4.39 13.63 -7.85
N GLU A 17 3.22 13.15 -7.46
CA GLU A 17 2.91 11.73 -7.34
C GLU A 17 2.47 11.10 -8.67
N ARG A 18 2.55 11.83 -9.80
CA ARG A 18 2.32 11.29 -11.15
C ARG A 18 3.34 11.83 -12.16
N ILE A 19 3.85 10.95 -13.00
CA ILE A 19 4.76 11.28 -14.10
C ILE A 19 4.11 10.94 -15.45
N ARG A 20 4.22 11.87 -16.41
CA ARG A 20 3.88 11.75 -17.86
C ARG A 20 2.41 11.53 -18.24
N GLU A 21 1.58 10.91 -17.40
CA GLU A 21 0.14 10.76 -17.69
C GLU A 21 -0.68 11.99 -17.26
N GLY A 22 -1.79 12.23 -17.98
CA GLY A 22 -2.67 13.39 -17.78
C GLY A 22 -3.13 13.52 -16.32
N LEU A 23 -2.86 14.68 -15.73
CA LEU A 23 -3.23 15.00 -14.36
C LEU A 23 -4.68 15.52 -14.33
N CYS A 24 -5.57 14.81 -13.63
CA CYS A 24 -6.92 15.29 -13.38
C CYS A 24 -6.95 16.12 -12.08
N LYS A 25 -6.87 17.46 -12.20
CA LYS A 25 -6.94 18.38 -11.05
C LYS A 25 -8.22 18.20 -10.22
N ILE A 26 -9.32 17.84 -10.87
CA ILE A 26 -10.61 17.59 -10.23
C ILE A 26 -10.53 16.34 -9.33
N SER A 27 -9.91 15.26 -9.82
CA SER A 27 -9.68 14.03 -9.05
C SER A 27 -8.83 14.30 -7.81
N ILE A 28 -7.71 15.03 -7.96
CA ILE A 28 -6.87 15.44 -6.81
C ILE A 28 -7.68 16.22 -5.78
N ARG A 29 -8.50 17.17 -6.24
CA ARG A 29 -9.33 17.98 -5.34
C ARG A 29 -10.31 17.10 -4.56
N TYR A 30 -11.03 16.22 -5.25
CA TYR A 30 -11.99 15.34 -4.58
C TYR A 30 -11.33 14.35 -3.64
N PHE A 31 -10.15 13.83 -4.01
CA PHE A 31 -9.43 12.90 -3.13
C PHE A 31 -8.93 13.60 -1.86
N ASN A 32 -8.41 14.83 -1.97
CA ASN A 32 -8.06 15.65 -0.80
C ASN A 32 -9.28 15.98 0.07
N VAL A 33 -10.45 16.25 -0.54
CA VAL A 33 -11.70 16.44 0.21
C VAL A 33 -12.08 15.15 0.93
N PHE A 34 -12.05 14.01 0.26
CA PHE A 34 -12.34 12.71 0.86
C PHE A 34 -11.47 12.43 2.10
N ILE A 35 -10.14 12.60 1.99
CA ILE A 35 -9.23 12.40 3.12
C ILE A 35 -9.60 13.30 4.31
N ARG A 36 -9.90 14.57 4.04
CA ARG A 36 -10.27 15.55 5.07
C ARG A 36 -11.60 15.20 5.74
N GLU A 37 -12.64 14.92 4.95
CA GLU A 37 -13.98 14.61 5.48
C GLU A 37 -14.00 13.28 6.23
N ALA A 38 -13.24 12.28 5.74
CA ALA A 38 -13.06 11.00 6.43
C ALA A 38 -12.16 11.10 7.68
N ARG A 39 -11.52 12.25 7.90
CA ARG A 39 -10.60 12.51 9.04
C ARG A 39 -9.49 11.46 9.15
N VAL A 40 -8.92 11.11 8.00
CA VAL A 40 -7.80 10.19 7.90
C VAL A 40 -6.53 10.91 7.47
N VAL A 41 -5.39 10.24 7.67
CA VAL A 41 -4.07 10.76 7.37
C VAL A 41 -3.35 9.77 6.44
N ASP A 42 -2.77 10.30 5.36
CA ASP A 42 -1.79 9.58 4.55
C ASP A 42 -0.41 9.71 5.23
N ILE A 43 0.08 8.62 5.81
CA ILE A 43 1.39 8.58 6.46
C ILE A 43 2.54 8.48 5.44
N PRO A 44 3.76 8.88 5.78
CA PRO A 44 4.90 8.79 4.87
C PRO A 44 5.18 7.37 4.38
N MET A 45 5.59 7.23 3.12
CA MET A 45 6.03 5.97 2.53
C MET A 45 7.56 5.91 2.46
N SER A 46 8.11 4.81 2.96
CA SER A 46 9.51 4.45 2.87
C SER A 46 9.78 3.60 1.62
N SER A 47 11.01 3.69 1.13
CA SER A 47 11.57 2.86 0.05
C SER A 47 11.03 3.08 -1.37
N LEU A 48 9.81 3.60 -1.55
CA LEU A 48 9.23 3.90 -2.88
C LEU A 48 8.49 5.23 -2.89
N SER A 49 8.56 5.94 -4.03
CA SER A 49 7.77 7.16 -4.30
C SER A 49 6.51 6.89 -5.11
N PHE A 50 6.45 5.74 -5.80
CA PHE A 50 5.37 5.36 -6.71
C PHE A 50 5.00 3.91 -6.45
N THR A 51 3.71 3.59 -6.63
CA THR A 51 3.17 2.25 -6.41
C THR A 51 2.66 1.61 -7.69
N TRP A 52 2.54 2.38 -8.77
CA TRP A 52 2.07 1.91 -10.06
C TRP A 52 3.01 2.39 -11.17
N THR A 53 3.26 1.53 -12.17
CA THR A 53 4.02 1.90 -13.35
C THR A 53 3.52 1.18 -14.62
N LYS A 54 3.29 1.96 -15.67
CA LYS A 54 2.90 1.46 -16.99
C LYS A 54 4.09 1.41 -17.95
N PHE A 55 4.50 0.21 -18.32
CA PHE A 55 5.60 -0.05 -19.27
C PHE A 55 5.08 -0.20 -20.71
N ARG A 56 4.61 0.90 -21.30
CA ARG A 56 4.35 0.99 -22.76
C ARG A 56 5.35 1.95 -23.41
N GLU A 57 5.13 2.34 -24.67
CA GLU A 57 5.98 3.29 -25.42
C GLU A 57 6.34 4.56 -24.63
N LYS A 58 5.43 5.03 -23.76
CA LYS A 58 5.69 6.07 -22.78
C LYS A 58 5.51 5.50 -21.38
N VAL A 59 6.62 5.43 -20.66
CA VAL A 59 6.66 5.01 -19.26
C VAL A 59 5.92 6.05 -18.40
N ALA A 60 4.92 5.62 -17.61
CA ALA A 60 4.16 6.47 -16.71
C ALA A 60 4.14 5.87 -15.30
N TRP A 61 4.26 6.72 -14.27
CA TRP A 61 4.40 6.31 -12.87
C TRP A 61 3.37 7.08 -12.04
N ALA A 62 2.78 6.42 -11.05
CA ALA A 62 1.86 7.07 -10.12
C ALA A 62 1.91 6.42 -8.73
N ARG A 63 1.56 7.18 -7.68
CA ARG A 63 1.28 6.63 -6.34
C ARG A 63 -0.23 6.51 -6.17
N LEU A 64 -0.76 5.32 -6.38
CA LEU A 64 -2.21 5.04 -6.36
C LEU A 64 -2.64 4.26 -5.12
N ASP A 65 -1.77 3.37 -4.65
CA ASP A 65 -2.00 2.51 -3.50
C ASP A 65 -1.57 3.23 -2.20
N ARG A 66 -2.45 3.23 -1.18
CA ARG A 66 -2.16 3.88 0.12
C ARG A 66 -2.81 3.17 1.28
N PHE A 67 -2.20 3.33 2.45
CA PHE A 67 -2.88 3.18 3.74
C PHE A 67 -3.22 4.54 4.33
N LEU A 68 -4.52 4.76 4.57
CA LEU A 68 -5.06 5.94 5.24
C LEU A 68 -5.49 5.57 6.67
N LEU A 69 -4.98 6.32 7.64
CA LEU A 69 -5.12 6.00 9.06
C LEU A 69 -6.02 7.02 9.75
N SER A 70 -6.94 6.53 10.59
CA SER A 70 -7.62 7.38 11.56
C SER A 70 -6.62 8.01 12.55
N LEU A 71 -6.96 9.18 13.10
CA LEU A 71 -6.12 9.86 14.09
C LEU A 71 -5.89 9.02 15.34
N GLU A 72 -6.86 8.19 15.73
CA GLU A 72 -6.73 7.28 16.87
C GLU A 72 -5.64 6.23 16.66
N VAL A 73 -5.50 5.67 15.45
CA VAL A 73 -4.39 4.73 15.14
C VAL A 73 -3.05 5.42 15.30
N LEU A 74 -2.91 6.66 14.80
CA LEU A 74 -1.67 7.42 14.96
C LEU A 74 -1.37 7.79 16.41
N SER A 75 -2.40 7.99 17.23
CA SER A 75 -2.21 8.24 18.66
C SER A 75 -1.62 7.03 19.39
N TRP A 76 -1.92 5.81 18.93
CA TRP A 76 -1.40 4.57 19.50
C TRP A 76 -0.04 4.19 18.92
N PHE A 77 0.16 4.46 17.63
CA PHE A 77 1.38 4.11 16.90
C PHE A 77 1.89 5.31 16.09
N PRO A 78 2.52 6.30 16.75
CA PRO A 78 2.91 7.56 16.11
C PRO A 78 4.00 7.41 15.05
N ASN A 79 4.74 6.30 15.08
CA ASN A 79 5.86 6.03 14.19
C ASN A 79 5.51 5.12 13.01
N LEU A 80 4.22 4.88 12.73
CA LEU A 80 3.83 4.06 11.57
C LEU A 80 4.30 4.72 10.28
N MET A 81 4.85 3.88 9.39
CA MET A 81 5.22 4.24 8.03
C MET A 81 4.59 3.26 7.05
N GLN A 82 4.34 3.73 5.84
CA GLN A 82 4.11 2.84 4.71
C GLN A 82 5.46 2.31 4.22
N LYS A 83 5.48 1.08 3.72
CA LYS A 83 6.67 0.45 3.15
C LYS A 83 6.33 -0.09 1.77
N GLY A 84 7.07 0.40 0.78
CA GLY A 84 6.97 -0.12 -0.58
C GLY A 84 7.82 -1.37 -0.76
N PHE A 85 7.25 -2.41 -1.37
CA PHE A 85 7.97 -3.63 -1.74
C PHE A 85 8.41 -3.61 -3.21
N LYS A 86 9.52 -4.29 -3.51
CA LYS A 86 10.00 -4.42 -4.89
C LYS A 86 8.92 -5.02 -5.78
N ARG A 87 8.81 -4.50 -7.00
CA ARG A 87 7.77 -4.91 -7.94
C ARG A 87 7.92 -6.38 -8.31
N SER A 88 6.78 -7.06 -8.42
CA SER A 88 6.68 -8.41 -8.96
C SER A 88 6.31 -8.34 -10.46
N VAL A 89 5.41 -9.24 -10.91
CA VAL A 89 4.87 -9.28 -12.27
C VAL A 89 3.73 -8.28 -12.50
N SER A 90 3.15 -7.72 -11.42
CA SER A 90 2.13 -6.67 -11.51
C SER A 90 2.74 -5.34 -11.96
N ASP A 91 1.93 -4.50 -12.60
CA ASP A 91 2.22 -3.07 -12.80
C ASP A 91 2.13 -2.27 -11.49
N HIS A 92 1.59 -2.87 -10.42
CA HIS A 92 1.64 -2.35 -9.06
C HIS A 92 2.79 -2.94 -8.22
N ASN A 93 3.26 -2.13 -7.28
CA ASN A 93 4.12 -2.51 -6.18
C ASN A 93 3.26 -2.73 -4.95
N ALA A 94 3.42 -3.89 -4.29
CA ALA A 94 2.79 -4.10 -3.00
C ALA A 94 3.28 -3.07 -1.98
N ILE A 95 2.39 -2.68 -1.08
CA ILE A 95 2.68 -1.80 0.04
C ILE A 95 2.25 -2.46 1.35
N GLY A 96 2.94 -2.12 2.45
CA GLY A 96 2.61 -2.57 3.79
C GLY A 96 2.68 -1.42 4.79
N ILE A 97 2.16 -1.65 5.98
CA ILE A 97 2.40 -0.79 7.15
C ILE A 97 3.56 -1.39 7.94
N ASP A 98 4.50 -0.56 8.34
CA ASP A 98 5.68 -0.94 9.12
C ASP A 98 5.90 0.05 10.27
N ILE A 99 6.54 -0.42 11.35
CA ILE A 99 7.11 0.46 12.37
C ILE A 99 8.64 0.39 12.21
N PRO A 100 9.30 1.48 11.80
CA PRO A 100 10.74 1.47 11.58
C PRO A 100 11.51 0.98 12.82
N ASN A 101 12.56 0.19 12.57
CA ASN A 101 13.47 -0.33 13.60
C ASN A 101 12.81 -1.24 14.64
N VAL A 102 11.63 -1.81 14.34
CA VAL A 102 11.02 -2.87 15.14
C VAL A 102 11.23 -4.20 14.43
N ASP A 103 11.87 -5.14 15.13
CA ASP A 103 11.90 -6.54 14.72
C ASP A 103 10.63 -7.22 15.22
N TRP A 104 9.74 -7.55 14.28
CA TRP A 104 8.49 -8.26 14.56
C TRP A 104 8.69 -9.77 14.71
N GLY A 105 9.92 -10.26 14.56
CA GLY A 105 10.24 -11.68 14.47
C GLY A 105 9.97 -12.25 13.07
N PRO A 106 10.00 -13.58 12.91
CA PRO A 106 9.75 -14.24 11.64
C PRO A 106 8.38 -13.86 11.06
N SER A 107 8.33 -13.58 9.76
CA SER A 107 7.07 -13.33 9.07
C SER A 107 6.14 -14.51 9.30
N LEU A 108 4.93 -14.23 9.81
CA LEU A 108 3.87 -15.22 9.80
C LEU A 108 3.58 -15.55 8.33
N PHE A 109 3.41 -16.83 8.01
CA PHE A 109 3.00 -17.25 6.67
C PHE A 109 1.48 -17.04 6.56
N HIS A 110 1.08 -16.04 5.79
CA HIS A 110 -0.32 -15.79 5.45
C HIS A 110 -0.60 -16.40 4.07
N PHE A 111 -1.60 -17.26 4.00
CA PHE A 111 -2.15 -17.77 2.76
C PHE A 111 -3.66 -17.59 2.78
N LEU A 112 -4.25 -17.45 1.59
CA LEU A 112 -5.68 -17.27 1.48
C LEU A 112 -6.40 -18.50 2.00
N ASN A 113 -7.52 -18.35 2.69
CA ASN A 113 -8.27 -19.48 3.23
C ASN A 113 -8.63 -20.53 2.17
N TRP A 114 -8.86 -20.11 0.91
CA TRP A 114 -9.11 -21.05 -0.18
C TRP A 114 -7.92 -21.99 -0.45
N CYS A 115 -6.68 -21.54 -0.22
CA CYS A 115 -5.48 -22.37 -0.38
C CYS A 115 -5.41 -23.51 0.66
N MET A 116 -6.23 -23.48 1.74
CA MET A 116 -6.40 -24.62 2.65
C MET A 116 -7.16 -25.79 2.00
N GLU A 117 -7.97 -25.51 0.97
CA GLU A 117 -8.78 -26.52 0.29
C GLU A 117 -7.93 -27.33 -0.71
N GLU A 118 -6.76 -26.80 -1.08
CA GLU A 118 -5.86 -27.42 -2.04
C GLU A 118 -4.81 -28.31 -1.35
N LYS A 119 -4.97 -29.63 -1.53
CA LYS A 119 -4.23 -30.65 -0.77
C LYS A 119 -2.71 -30.57 -0.94
N ASP A 120 -2.24 -30.20 -2.13
CA ASP A 120 -0.82 -30.17 -2.45
C ASP A 120 -0.11 -28.92 -1.90
N LEU A 121 -0.86 -27.82 -1.76
CA LEU A 121 -0.36 -26.54 -1.28
C LEU A 121 0.07 -26.60 0.19
N MET A 122 -0.69 -27.35 1.01
CA MET A 122 -0.37 -27.54 2.43
C MET A 122 0.86 -28.42 2.67
N VAL A 123 1.14 -29.36 1.77
CA VAL A 123 2.33 -30.22 1.82
C VAL A 123 3.58 -29.39 1.51
N GLU A 124 3.53 -28.53 0.49
CA GLU A 124 4.65 -27.66 0.12
C GLU A 124 4.86 -26.52 1.11
N ALA A 125 3.80 -25.90 1.63
CA ALA A 125 3.89 -24.87 2.65
C ALA A 125 4.64 -25.36 3.91
N ARG A 126 4.41 -26.63 4.32
CA ARG A 126 5.11 -27.25 5.46
C ARG A 126 6.58 -27.55 5.19
N LYS A 127 6.99 -27.75 3.93
CA LYS A 127 8.40 -27.96 3.57
C LYS A 127 9.20 -26.66 3.57
N GLY A 128 8.55 -25.54 3.24
CA GLY A 128 9.14 -24.20 3.29
C GLY A 128 9.19 -23.58 4.69
N TRP A 129 8.51 -24.19 5.67
CA TRP A 129 8.50 -23.77 7.07
C TRP A 129 9.79 -24.21 7.77
N LYS A 130 10.82 -23.36 7.73
CA LYS A 130 12.02 -23.43 8.57
C LYS A 130 12.29 -22.10 9.24
#